data_AF-A0A2W5ZL65-F1
#
_entry.id   AF-A0A2W5ZL65-F1
#
_cell.length_a   1.000
_cell.length_b   1.000
_cell.length_c   1.000
_cell.angle_alpha   90.00
_cell.angle_beta   90.00
_cell.angle_gamma   90.00
#
_symmetry.space_group_name_H-M   'P 1'
#
loop_
_entity.id
_entity.type
_entity.pdbx_description
1 polymer ?
#
loop_
_entity_poly.entity_id
_entity_poly.type
_entity_poly.pdbx_seq_one_letter_code
_entity_poly.pdbx_strand_id
1 'polypeptide(L)'
;MSNNGVKQIVIRHVFGSKANQIEHISLAGVNEITIGRDPKSNRAFDSSRDDVVSRRHAVIRVVRGDRISLRLPDLGSNNGTFHNGERIMAEMAS
;
A
#
# COMPACT_ATOMS: atom_id res chain seq x y z
N MET A 1 -0.61 20.80 -24.11
CA MET A 1 -1.54 20.10 -23.19
C MET A 1 -0.72 19.59 -22.01
N SER A 2 -0.77 20.26 -20.86
CA SER A 2 -0.01 19.85 -19.67
C SER A 2 -0.57 18.53 -19.13
N ASN A 3 0.18 17.45 -19.24
CA ASN A 3 -0.18 16.16 -18.65
C ASN A 3 -0.23 16.35 -17.13
N ASN A 4 -1.43 16.51 -16.57
CA ASN A 4 -1.66 16.73 -15.15
C ASN A 4 -1.55 15.38 -14.42
N GLY A 5 -0.37 14.76 -14.50
CA GLY A 5 -0.10 13.43 -13.97
C GLY A 5 -0.42 13.34 -12.47
N VAL A 6 -0.81 12.16 -12.01
CA VAL A 6 -1.13 11.91 -10.60
C VAL A 6 0.08 12.27 -9.72
N LYS A 7 -0.02 13.36 -8.94
CA LYS A 7 1.08 13.82 -8.07
C LYS A 7 1.01 13.25 -6.66
N GLN A 8 -0.17 12.83 -6.24
CA GLN A 8 -0.43 12.34 -4.89
C GLN A 8 -1.53 11.28 -4.91
N ILE A 9 -1.52 10.42 -3.90
CA ILE A 9 -2.62 9.52 -3.58
C ILE A 9 -3.13 9.78 -2.17
N VAL A 10 -4.37 9.41 -1.94
CA VAL A 10 -5.01 9.48 -0.62
C VAL A 10 -5.35 8.08 -0.17
N ILE A 11 -4.91 7.70 1.02
CA ILE A 11 -5.35 6.48 1.68
C ILE A 11 -6.31 6.88 2.81
N ARG A 12 -7.56 6.47 2.69
CA ARG A 12 -8.56 6.58 3.75
C ARG A 12 -8.65 5.24 4.47
N HIS A 13 -8.42 5.26 5.78
CA HIS A 13 -8.53 4.07 6.61
C HIS A 13 -9.97 3.91 7.08
N VAL A 14 -10.63 2.85 6.61
CA VAL A 14 -12.04 2.58 6.95
C VAL A 14 -12.17 1.84 8.28
N PHE A 15 -11.20 0.98 8.63
CA PHE A 15 -11.22 0.14 9.83
C PHE A 15 -9.81 -0.05 10.42
N GLY A 16 -9.71 -0.79 11.52
CA GLY A 16 -8.45 -1.12 12.20
C GLY A 16 -7.94 -0.01 13.12
N SER A 17 -6.71 -0.13 13.60
CA SER A 17 -6.12 0.84 14.54
C SER A 17 -6.05 2.27 14.00
N LYS A 18 -6.08 2.41 12.67
CA LYS A 18 -6.02 3.69 11.93
C LYS A 18 -7.38 4.21 11.46
N ALA A 19 -8.50 3.59 11.86
CA ALA A 19 -9.83 3.98 11.38
C ALA A 19 -10.06 5.51 11.45
N ASN A 20 -10.71 6.05 10.41
CA ASN A 20 -11.00 7.47 10.20
C ASN A 20 -9.79 8.38 9.91
N GLN A 21 -8.58 7.84 9.87
CA GLN A 21 -7.41 8.59 9.42
C GLN A 21 -7.39 8.71 7.90
N ILE A 22 -6.86 9.83 7.41
CA ILE A 22 -6.63 10.10 6.00
C ILE A 22 -5.15 10.44 5.84
N GLU A 23 -4.47 9.70 4.97
CA GLU A 23 -3.06 9.92 4.67
C GLU A 23 -2.91 10.44 3.24
N HIS A 24 -2.23 11.57 3.09
CA HIS A 24 -1.83 12.12 1.81
C HIS A 24 -0.40 11.67 1.50
N ILE A 25 -0.21 11.08 0.32
CA ILE A 25 1.09 10.53 -0.09
C ILE A 25 1.53 11.23 -1.36
N SER A 26 2.60 12.02 -1.25
CA SER A 26 3.29 12.53 -2.44
C SER A 26 3.90 11.37 -3.20
N LEU A 27 3.64 11.30 -4.51
CA LEU A 27 4.30 10.36 -5.40
C LEU A 27 5.61 10.94 -5.94
N ALA A 28 6.07 12.12 -5.53
CA ALA A 28 7.34 12.67 -6.03
C ALA A 28 8.52 11.82 -5.51
N GLY A 29 9.30 11.21 -6.42
CA GLY A 29 10.48 10.41 -6.07
C GLY A 29 10.20 9.06 -5.40
N VAL A 30 8.92 8.67 -5.25
CA VAL A 30 8.52 7.41 -4.64
C VAL A 30 8.19 6.38 -5.72
N ASN A 31 8.81 5.20 -5.65
CA ASN A 31 8.48 4.08 -6.54
C ASN A 31 7.73 2.96 -5.81
N GLU A 32 7.83 2.91 -4.48
CA GLU A 32 7.18 1.91 -3.64
C GLU A 32 6.71 2.53 -2.32
N ILE A 33 5.54 2.10 -1.86
CA ILE A 33 4.99 2.45 -0.55
C ILE A 33 4.69 1.14 0.17
N THR A 34 5.54 0.76 1.12
CA THR A 34 5.42 -0.49 1.87
C THR A 34 4.34 -0.39 2.95
N ILE A 35 3.57 -1.47 3.10
CA ILE A 35 2.48 -1.61 4.08
C ILE A 35 2.76 -2.83 4.95
N GLY A 36 2.70 -2.66 6.27
CA GLY A 36 2.91 -3.76 7.20
C GLY A 36 3.04 -3.32 8.66
N ARG A 37 3.19 -4.29 9.56
CA ARG A 37 3.44 -4.05 10.99
C ARG A 37 4.91 -3.76 11.33
N ASP A 38 5.84 -3.90 10.39
CA ASP A 38 7.22 -3.46 10.62
C ASP A 38 7.23 -1.93 10.77
N PRO A 39 7.76 -1.36 11.88
CA PRO A 39 7.88 0.09 12.05
C PRO A 39 8.64 0.81 10.94
N LYS A 40 9.46 0.09 10.15
CA LYS A 40 10.17 0.63 8.98
C LYS A 40 9.31 0.73 7.72
N SER A 41 8.09 0.19 7.73
CA SER A 41 7.18 0.31 6.59
C SER A 41 6.78 1.77 6.37
N ASN A 42 6.63 2.19 5.12
CA ASN A 42 6.14 3.54 4.81
C ASN A 42 4.76 3.77 5.43
N ARG A 43 3.94 2.72 5.50
CA ARG A 43 2.66 2.67 6.19
C ARG A 43 2.69 1.58 7.25
N ALA A 44 3.27 1.94 8.39
CA ALA A 44 3.37 1.06 9.55
C ALA A 44 2.02 0.99 10.29
N PHE A 45 1.45 -0.21 10.37
CA PHE A 45 0.31 -0.54 11.22
C PHE A 45 0.76 -0.84 12.66
N ASP A 46 -0.17 -0.75 13.61
CA ASP A 46 0.14 -0.92 15.01
C ASP A 46 0.53 -2.38 15.29
N SER A 47 1.69 -2.57 15.92
CA SER A 47 2.27 -3.90 16.10
C SER A 47 1.46 -4.83 17.02
N SER A 48 0.68 -4.28 17.95
CA SER A 48 -0.11 -5.01 18.94
C SER A 48 -1.61 -5.03 18.65
N ARG A 49 -2.12 -4.06 17.88
CA ARG A 49 -3.55 -3.92 17.58
C ARG A 49 -3.96 -4.43 16.20
N ASP A 50 -3.03 -4.54 15.25
CA ASP A 50 -3.32 -4.99 13.87
C ASP A 50 -2.64 -6.34 13.56
N ASP A 51 -2.84 -7.33 14.44
CA ASP A 51 -2.19 -8.66 14.36
C ASP A 51 -2.40 -9.37 13.02
N VAL A 52 -3.54 -9.15 12.36
CA VAL A 52 -3.86 -9.67 11.03
C VAL A 52 -2.97 -9.11 9.91
N VAL A 53 -2.28 -7.99 10.12
CA VAL A 53 -1.39 -7.39 9.14
C VAL A 53 0.02 -7.97 9.31
N SER A 54 0.57 -8.73 8.35
CA SER A 54 1.97 -9.19 8.43
C SER A 54 2.99 -8.05 8.54
N ARG A 55 4.20 -8.35 9.06
CA ARG A 55 5.30 -7.34 9.19
C ARG A 55 5.63 -6.69 7.85
N ARG A 56 5.77 -7.50 6.79
CA ARG A 56 5.80 -7.09 5.39
C ARG A 56 4.54 -7.67 4.75
N HIS A 57 3.52 -6.85 4.51
CA HIS A 57 2.22 -7.35 4.09
C HIS A 57 2.00 -7.17 2.59
N ALA A 58 2.09 -5.93 2.14
CA ALA A 58 1.86 -5.54 0.75
C ALA A 58 2.74 -4.35 0.42
N VAL A 59 2.79 -4.00 -0.86
CA VAL A 59 3.43 -2.77 -1.32
C VAL A 59 2.57 -2.14 -2.40
N ILE A 60 2.42 -0.82 -2.38
CA ILE A 60 1.90 -0.09 -3.54
C ILE A 60 3.10 0.28 -4.41
N ARG A 61 3.18 -0.29 -5.60
CA ARG A 61 4.19 0.08 -6.60
C ARG A 61 3.67 1.18 -7.51
N VAL A 62 4.49 2.20 -7.69
CA VAL A 62 4.24 3.30 -8.61
C VAL A 62 4.93 2.99 -9.93
N VAL A 63 4.14 2.63 -10.94
CA VAL A 63 4.65 2.35 -12.29
C VAL A 63 4.57 3.63 -13.11
N ARG A 64 5.74 4.11 -13.55
CA ARG A 64 5.89 5.35 -14.33
C ARG A 64 6.08 5.02 -15.80
N GLY A 65 5.13 5.47 -16.63
CA GLY A 65 5.23 5.51 -18.09
C GLY A 65 4.54 6.78 -18.60
N ASP A 66 3.88 6.71 -19.75
CA ASP A 66 3.09 7.81 -20.31
C ASP A 66 2.00 8.32 -19.34
N ARG A 67 1.52 7.42 -18.49
CA ARG A 67 0.67 7.69 -17.33
C ARG A 67 1.19 6.96 -16.11
N ILE A 68 0.96 7.54 -14.93
CA ILE A 68 1.22 6.87 -13.66
C ILE A 68 0.12 5.83 -13.44
N SER A 69 0.52 4.60 -13.14
CA SER A 69 -0.37 3.54 -12.66
C SER A 69 0.15 2.96 -11.35
N LEU A 70 -0.75 2.38 -10.57
CA LEU A 70 -0.42 1.77 -9.28
C LEU A 70 -0.68 0.27 -9.37
N ARG A 71 0.20 -0.52 -8.75
CA ARG A 71 -0.03 -1.94 -8.51
C ARG A 71 0.02 -2.20 -7.02
N LEU A 72 -0.83 -3.10 -6.53
CA LEU A 72 -0.85 -3.53 -5.14
C LEU A 72 -0.59 -5.04 -5.11
N PRO A 73 0.66 -5.50 -5.18
CA PRO A 73 1.04 -6.87 -4.84
C PRO A 73 0.91 -7.17 -3.33
N ASP A 74 0.48 -8.40 -3.03
CA ASP A 74 0.71 -9.01 -1.73
C ASP A 74 2.16 -9.55 -1.65
N LEU A 75 2.81 -9.41 -0.48
CA LEU A 75 4.21 -9.82 -0.28
C LEU A 75 4.36 -11.17 0.44
N GLY A 76 3.39 -12.06 0.27
CA GLY A 76 3.34 -13.35 0.99
C GLY A 76 2.81 -13.19 2.40
N SER A 77 1.79 -12.34 2.59
CA SER A 77 1.22 -12.11 3.91
C SER A 77 0.40 -13.32 4.40
N ASN A 78 0.37 -13.52 5.72
CA ASN A 78 -0.33 -14.67 6.32
C ASN A 78 -1.84 -14.67 6.01
N ASN A 79 -2.48 -13.50 6.01
CA ASN A 79 -3.93 -13.37 5.81
C ASN A 79 -4.32 -12.97 4.38
N GLY A 80 -3.34 -12.63 3.54
CA GLY A 80 -3.55 -12.15 2.18
C GLY A 80 -4.01 -10.71 2.10
N THR A 81 -3.81 -10.14 0.91
CA THR A 81 -4.33 -8.83 0.50
C THR A 81 -5.55 -9.02 -0.40
N PHE A 82 -6.49 -8.08 -0.34
CA PHE A 82 -7.73 -8.11 -1.11
C PHE A 82 -7.90 -6.81 -1.91
N HIS A 83 -8.30 -6.93 -3.17
CA HIS A 83 -8.66 -5.82 -4.03
C HIS A 83 -10.14 -5.97 -4.42
N ASN A 84 -10.97 -5.01 -4.02
CA ASN A 84 -12.43 -5.03 -4.23
C ASN A 84 -13.12 -6.31 -3.73
N GLY A 85 -12.65 -6.84 -2.59
CA GLY A 85 -13.20 -8.05 -1.97
C GLY A 85 -12.61 -9.37 -2.49
N GLU A 86 -11.85 -9.34 -3.60
CA GLU A 86 -11.19 -10.53 -4.13
C GLU A 86 -9.75 -10.62 -3.64
N ARG A 87 -9.34 -11.81 -3.19
CA ARG A 87 -7.97 -12.07 -2.74
C ARG A 87 -7.03 -12.02 -3.93
N ILE A 88 -6.00 -11.19 -3.85
CA ILE A 88 -4.97 -11.11 -4.90
C ILE A 88 -3.84 -12.11 -4.64
N MET A 89 -3.13 -12.50 -5.70
CA MET A 89 -1.98 -13.39 -5.57
C MET A 89 -0.81 -12.66 -4.92
N ALA A 90 -0.09 -13.39 -4.06
CA ALA A 90 1.22 -12.97 -3.62
C ALA A 90 2.16 -12.92 -4.81
N GLU A 91 2.95 -11.85 -4.88
CA GLU A 91 4.03 -11.79 -5.84
C GLU A 91 5.11 -12.79 -5.46
N MET A 92 5.61 -13.51 -6.45
CA MET A 92 6.71 -14.42 -6.24
C MET A 92 7.99 -13.62 -6.02
N ALA A 93 8.63 -13.82 -4.88
CA ALA A 93 10.00 -13.35 -4.67
C ALA A 93 10.90 -14.04 -5.70
N SER A 94 11.65 -13.23 -6.45
CA SER A 94 12.67 -13.69 -7.41
C SER A 94 13.87 -14.28 -6.69
#